data_AF-A0A977KSU5-F1
#
_entry.id   AF-A0A977KSU5-F1
#
_cell.length_a   1.000
_cell.length_b   1.000
_cell.length_c   1.000
_cell.angle_alpha   90.00
_cell.angle_beta   90.00
_cell.angle_gamma   90.00
#
_symmetry.space_group_name_H-M   'P 1'
#
loop_
_entity.id
_entity.type
_entity.pdbx_description
1 polymer ?
#
loop_
_entity_poly.entity_id
_entity_poly.type
_entity_poly.pdbx_seq_one_letter_code
_entity_poly.pdbx_strand_id
1 'polypeptide(L)'
;MYVIPPEKSAEFVSNMEDVLEIYHRPYDPNCPVICMDEQPIQLVKETRLPLPAKPGQPEAHDYEYERNGTANIFMFTEPLSGWRKTVVSERRTSVDWATEIKNLLDNGHWYRLARSYKRCNTRGSRNQANLE
;
A
#
# COMPACT_ATOMS: atom_id res chain seq x y z
N MET A 1 -1.04 15.38 3.63
CA MET A 1 0.32 15.95 3.64
C MET A 1 0.91 15.67 5.01
N TYR A 2 1.97 14.87 5.11
CA TYR A 2 2.65 14.66 6.39
C TYR A 2 3.39 15.95 6.76
N VAL A 3 3.16 16.45 7.97
CA VAL A 3 3.88 17.61 8.52
C VAL A 3 4.87 17.06 9.54
N ILE A 4 6.18 17.22 9.29
CA ILE A 4 7.21 16.91 10.28
C ILE A 4 7.10 17.98 11.37
N PRO A 5 6.89 17.62 12.65
CA PRO A 5 6.77 18.59 13.73
C PRO A 5 8.03 19.47 13.79
N PRO A 6 7.86 20.80 13.97
CA PRO A 6 8.96 21.76 13.85
C PRO A 6 10.02 21.62 14.96
N GLU A 7 9.68 21.02 16.10
CA GLU A 7 10.59 20.91 17.24
C GLU A 7 11.26 19.53 17.28
N LYS A 8 12.48 19.48 16.73
CA LYS A 8 13.53 18.45 16.91
C LYS A 8 13.03 16.99 17.01
N SER A 9 12.70 16.43 15.86
CA SER A 9 12.42 15.00 15.75
C SER A 9 13.67 14.19 15.41
N ALA A 10 14.74 14.30 16.21
CA ALA A 10 15.98 13.53 15.99
C ALA A 10 15.72 12.01 15.98
N GLU A 11 14.74 11.56 16.77
CA GLU A 11 14.23 10.19 16.75
C GLU A 11 13.56 9.83 15.41
N PHE A 12 12.72 10.72 14.85
CA PHE A 12 12.15 10.49 13.52
C PHE A 12 13.21 10.43 12.43
N VAL A 13 14.19 11.34 12.45
CA VAL A 13 15.30 11.32 11.49
C VAL A 13 16.05 10.00 11.62
N SER A 14 16.43 9.60 12.85
CA SER A 14 17.08 8.29 13.09
C SER A 14 16.25 7.12 12.56
N ASN A 15 14.94 7.11 12.79
CA ASN A 15 14.06 6.04 12.31
C ASN A 15 13.89 6.06 10.78
N MET A 16 13.92 7.26 10.16
CA MET A 16 13.85 7.39 8.70
C MET A 16 15.15 6.94 8.04
N GLU A 17 16.30 7.21 8.65
CA GLU A 17 17.60 6.70 8.18
C GLU A 17 17.61 5.16 8.16
N ASP A 18 17.10 4.49 9.20
CA ASP A 18 16.96 3.02 9.23
C ASP A 18 16.11 2.48 8.05
N VAL A 19 15.08 3.23 7.65
CA VAL A 19 14.23 2.87 6.51
C VAL A 19 14.96 3.11 5.19
N LEU A 20 15.57 4.30 5.03
CA LEU A 20 16.32 4.67 3.83
C LEU A 20 17.50 3.74 3.57
N GLU A 21 18.19 3.29 4.63
CA GLU A 21 19.28 2.32 4.53
C GLU A 21 18.84 1.04 3.80
N ILE A 22 17.60 0.57 4.04
CA ILE A 22 17.06 -0.62 3.36
C ILE A 22 16.91 -0.36 1.86
N TYR A 23 16.43 0.82 1.46
CA TYR A 23 16.27 1.17 0.03
C TYR A 23 17.60 1.46 -0.66
N HIS A 24 18.65 1.84 0.08
CA HIS A 24 19.99 2.08 -0.46
C HIS A 24 20.79 0.80 -0.73
N ARG A 25 20.35 -0.35 -0.22
CA ARG A 25 21.06 -1.62 -0.44
C ARG A 25 21.11 -1.96 -1.93
N PRO A 26 22.22 -2.55 -2.42
CA PRO A 26 22.26 -3.08 -3.76
C PRO A 26 21.18 -4.15 -3.91
N TYR A 27 20.57 -4.20 -5.09
CA TYR A 27 19.56 -5.19 -5.38
C TYR A 27 20.14 -6.62 -5.29
N ASP A 28 19.54 -7.45 -4.43
CA ASP A 28 19.83 -8.88 -4.31
C ASP A 28 18.55 -9.68 -4.59
N PRO A 29 18.50 -10.46 -5.68
CA PRO A 29 17.35 -11.31 -6.00
C PRO A 29 16.98 -12.31 -4.89
N ASN A 30 17.93 -12.70 -4.04
CA ASN A 30 17.70 -13.63 -2.94
C ASN A 30 17.15 -12.94 -1.67
N CYS A 31 17.29 -11.62 -1.58
CA CYS A 31 16.78 -10.81 -0.49
C CYS A 31 16.01 -9.59 -1.04
N PRO A 32 14.89 -9.83 -1.74
CA PRO A 32 14.11 -8.75 -2.35
C PRO A 32 13.48 -7.87 -1.27
N VAL A 33 13.52 -6.55 -1.47
CA VAL A 33 12.84 -5.59 -0.59
C VAL A 33 11.39 -5.49 -1.04
N ILE A 34 10.46 -6.02 -0.25
CA ILE A 34 9.03 -5.91 -0.55
C ILE A 34 8.36 -4.90 0.37
N CYS A 35 7.69 -3.93 -0.23
CA CYS A 35 6.81 -3.00 0.43
C CYS A 35 5.37 -3.46 0.28
N MET A 36 4.56 -3.21 1.30
CA MET A 36 3.16 -3.59 1.33
C MET A 36 2.37 -2.46 1.96
N ASP A 37 1.25 -2.09 1.33
CA ASP A 37 0.32 -1.13 1.87
C ASP A 37 -1.14 -1.50 1.51
N GLU A 38 -2.09 -0.87 2.18
CA GLU A 38 -3.52 -1.06 1.97
C GLU A 38 -4.26 0.27 1.91
N GLN A 39 -5.16 0.41 0.94
CA GLN A 39 -5.99 1.60 0.80
C GLN A 39 -7.48 1.22 0.72
N PRO A 40 -8.32 1.66 1.69
CA PRO A 40 -9.76 1.55 1.56
C PRO A 40 -10.25 2.54 0.50
N ILE A 41 -11.12 2.08 -0.39
CA ILE A 41 -11.76 2.87 -1.43
C ILE A 41 -13.26 2.92 -1.17
N GLN A 42 -13.83 4.11 -1.15
CA GLN A 42 -15.26 4.27 -1.16
C GLN A 42 -15.80 4.07 -2.57
N LEU A 43 -16.77 3.19 -2.72
CA LEU A 43 -17.47 3.01 -3.99
C LEU A 43 -18.62 4.01 -4.04
N VAL A 44 -18.67 4.81 -5.10
CA VAL A 44 -19.70 5.82 -5.31
C VAL A 44 -20.42 5.53 -6.62
N LYS A 45 -21.73 5.77 -6.63
CA LYS A 45 -22.58 5.61 -7.80
C LYS A 45 -23.19 6.96 -8.17
N GLU A 46 -23.16 7.27 -9.46
CA GLU A 46 -23.83 8.45 -10.00
C GLU A 46 -25.35 8.28 -9.87
N THR A 47 -26.01 9.30 -9.32
CA THR A 47 -27.47 9.31 -9.16
C THR A 47 -28.20 9.96 -10.33
N ARG A 48 -27.48 10.79 -11.12
CA ARG A 48 -28.03 11.62 -12.18
C ARG A 48 -27.14 11.54 -13.42
N LEU A 49 -27.75 11.60 -14.59
CA LEU A 49 -27.02 11.67 -15.86
C LEU A 49 -26.45 13.07 -16.07
N PRO A 50 -25.21 13.20 -16.58
CA PRO A 50 -24.65 14.50 -16.94
C PRO A 50 -25.50 15.23 -17.98
N LEU A 51 -25.57 16.56 -17.86
CA LEU A 51 -26.23 17.39 -18.87
C LEU A 51 -25.28 17.55 -20.08
N PRO A 52 -25.76 17.31 -21.31
CA PRO A 52 -24.91 17.35 -22.49
C PRO A 52 -24.35 18.75 -22.72
N ALA A 53 -23.11 18.80 -23.21
CA ALA A 53 -22.45 20.04 -23.58
C ALA A 53 -23.25 20.81 -24.65
N LYS A 54 -23.22 22.14 -24.57
CA LYS A 54 -23.79 23.07 -25.56
C LYS A 54 -22.71 24.04 -26.02
N PRO A 55 -22.86 24.70 -27.18
CA PRO A 55 -21.90 25.73 -27.59
C PRO A 55 -21.71 26.78 -26.48
N GLY A 56 -20.46 26.93 -25.99
CA GLY A 56 -20.12 27.83 -24.90
C GLY A 56 -20.40 27.31 -23.47
N GLN A 57 -20.91 26.09 -23.31
CA GLN A 57 -21.16 25.45 -22.02
C GLN A 57 -20.61 24.02 -22.00
N PRO A 58 -19.62 23.71 -21.15
CA PRO A 58 -19.12 22.35 -21.01
C PRO A 58 -20.19 21.42 -20.44
N GLU A 59 -19.97 20.12 -20.60
CA GLU A 59 -20.79 19.09 -19.95
C GLU A 59 -20.85 19.34 -18.43
N ALA A 60 -22.06 19.31 -17.87
CA ALA A 60 -22.26 19.60 -16.46
C ALA A 60 -22.58 18.31 -15.71
N HIS A 61 -21.76 18.03 -14.70
CA HIS A 61 -21.90 16.90 -13.79
C HIS A 61 -22.47 17.38 -12.47
N ASP A 62 -23.45 16.66 -11.94
CA ASP A 62 -23.97 16.92 -10.59
C ASP A 62 -23.00 16.34 -9.55
N TYR A 63 -22.90 16.99 -8.40
CA TYR A 63 -22.04 16.56 -7.29
C TYR A 63 -22.70 15.49 -6.42
N GLU A 64 -24.01 15.25 -6.58
CA GLU A 64 -24.76 14.28 -5.78
C GLU A 64 -24.46 12.83 -6.15
N TYR A 65 -23.98 12.05 -5.18
CA TYR A 65 -23.64 10.64 -5.35
C TYR A 65 -24.32 9.76 -4.28
N GLU A 66 -24.52 8.50 -4.63
CA GLU A 66 -24.96 7.45 -3.72
C GLU A 66 -23.74 6.66 -3.25
N ARG A 67 -23.62 6.46 -1.92
CA ARG A 67 -22.54 5.63 -1.35
C ARG A 67 -22.86 4.15 -1.56
N ASN A 68 -22.08 3.49 -2.41
CA ASN A 68 -22.28 2.09 -2.80
C ASN A 68 -21.31 1.14 -2.07
N GLY A 69 -21.14 1.36 -0.76
CA GLY A 69 -20.23 0.57 0.07
C GLY A 69 -18.75 0.98 -0.03
N THR A 70 -17.87 0.04 0.30
CA THR A 70 -16.41 0.23 0.33
C THR A 70 -15.72 -1.03 -0.14
N ALA A 71 -14.57 -0.88 -0.78
CA ALA A 71 -13.63 -1.97 -1.07
C ALA A 71 -12.27 -1.65 -0.43
N ASN A 72 -11.38 -2.62 -0.40
CA ASN A 72 -10.00 -2.43 0.03
C ASN A 72 -9.05 -2.90 -1.06
N ILE A 73 -7.96 -2.18 -1.23
CA ILE A 73 -6.92 -2.51 -2.20
C ILE A 73 -5.64 -2.80 -1.41
N PHE A 74 -5.15 -4.03 -1.48
CA PHE A 74 -3.82 -4.40 -1.03
C PHE A 74 -2.83 -4.20 -2.18
N MET A 75 -1.72 -3.52 -1.92
CA MET A 75 -0.66 -3.34 -2.90
C MET A 75 0.66 -3.87 -2.34
N PHE A 76 1.34 -4.67 -3.15
CA PHE A 76 2.70 -5.11 -2.92
C PHE A 76 3.58 -4.53 -4.00
N THR A 77 4.79 -4.09 -3.65
CA THR A 77 5.76 -3.62 -4.62
C THR A 77 7.16 -4.01 -4.21
N GLU A 78 7.97 -4.30 -5.22
CA GLU A 78 9.42 -4.34 -5.10
C GLU A 78 9.99 -3.11 -5.83
N PRO A 79 10.44 -2.09 -5.08
CA PRO A 79 10.84 -0.81 -5.66
C PRO A 79 12.06 -0.93 -6.58
N LEU A 80 13.00 -1.82 -6.28
CA LEU A 80 14.26 -1.94 -7.00
C LEU A 80 14.16 -2.76 -8.31
N SER A 81 13.15 -3.62 -8.45
CA SER A 81 12.90 -4.38 -9.68
C SER A 81 11.76 -3.79 -10.54
N GLY A 82 10.96 -2.89 -9.98
CA GLY A 82 9.75 -2.38 -10.63
C GLY A 82 8.56 -3.34 -10.58
N TRP A 83 8.64 -4.43 -9.81
CA TRP A 83 7.52 -5.35 -9.66
C TRP A 83 6.42 -4.77 -8.75
N ARG A 84 5.16 -5.05 -9.09
CA ARG A 84 4.01 -4.73 -8.24
C ARG A 84 2.88 -5.74 -8.44
N LYS A 85 2.11 -5.96 -7.37
CA LYS A 85 0.87 -6.75 -7.38
C LYS A 85 -0.19 -6.01 -6.61
N THR A 86 -1.41 -6.02 -7.12
CA THR A 86 -2.57 -5.41 -6.48
C THR A 86 -3.67 -6.44 -6.33
N VAL A 87 -4.29 -6.48 -5.16
CA VAL A 87 -5.41 -7.38 -4.84
C VAL A 87 -6.54 -6.55 -4.28
N VAL A 88 -7.74 -6.73 -4.83
CA VAL A 88 -8.94 -6.05 -4.37
C VAL A 88 -9.73 -7.02 -3.49
N SER A 89 -10.11 -6.57 -2.31
CA SER A 89 -10.98 -7.29 -1.40
C SER A 89 -12.21 -6.46 -1.04
N GLU A 90 -13.31 -7.13 -0.74
CA GLU A 90 -14.53 -6.45 -0.28
C GLU A 90 -14.35 -5.87 1.13
N ARG A 91 -13.49 -6.48 1.93
CA ARG A 91 -13.28 -6.14 3.35
C ARG A 91 -11.79 -5.98 3.65
N ARG A 92 -11.52 -5.22 4.71
CA ARG A 92 -10.19 -5.05 5.30
C ARG A 92 -10.19 -5.69 6.69
N THR A 93 -9.95 -6.99 6.74
CA THR A 93 -9.76 -7.71 8.00
C THR A 93 -8.31 -8.15 8.17
N SER A 94 -7.91 -8.43 9.41
CA SER A 94 -6.60 -9.03 9.70
C SER A 94 -6.43 -10.41 9.05
N VAL A 95 -7.53 -11.12 8.81
CA VAL A 95 -7.54 -12.43 8.13
C VAL A 95 -7.27 -12.25 6.64
N ASP A 96 -7.89 -11.25 6.00
CA ASP A 96 -7.62 -10.91 4.61
C ASP A 96 -6.15 -10.51 4.43
N TRP A 97 -5.63 -9.68 5.34
CA TRP A 97 -4.21 -9.31 5.36
C TRP A 97 -3.29 -10.53 5.45
N ALA A 98 -3.54 -11.42 6.42
CA ALA A 98 -2.72 -12.62 6.61
C ALA A 98 -2.79 -13.55 5.39
N THR A 99 -3.95 -13.65 4.77
CA THR A 99 -4.16 -14.43 3.54
C THR A 99 -3.32 -13.87 2.40
N GLU A 100 -3.29 -12.53 2.23
CA GLU A 100 -2.48 -11.91 1.19
C GLU A 100 -0.97 -12.03 1.44
N ILE A 101 -0.51 -11.95 2.69
CA ILE A 101 0.89 -12.24 3.03
C ILE A 101 1.23 -13.70 2.72
N LYS A 102 0.37 -14.64 3.10
CA LYS A 102 0.58 -16.05 2.77
C LYS A 102 0.64 -16.26 1.26
N ASN A 103 -0.28 -15.66 0.50
CA ASN A 103 -0.28 -15.74 -0.95
C ASN A 103 0.98 -15.15 -1.58
N LEU A 104 1.51 -14.06 -1.02
CA LEU A 104 2.78 -13.48 -1.45
C LEU A 104 3.95 -14.44 -1.23
N LEU A 105 3.99 -15.13 -0.10
CA LEU A 105 5.08 -16.05 0.25
C LEU A 105 4.98 -17.37 -0.52
N ASP A 106 3.78 -17.97 -0.60
CA ASP A 106 3.55 -19.30 -1.17
C ASP A 106 3.45 -19.29 -2.70
N ASN A 107 2.98 -18.19 -3.29
CA ASN A 107 2.67 -18.14 -4.73
C ASN A 107 3.27 -16.91 -5.42
N GLY A 108 4.04 -16.10 -4.69
CA GLY A 108 4.67 -14.91 -5.24
C GLY A 108 5.90 -15.23 -6.09
N HIS A 109 6.37 -14.20 -6.78
CA HIS A 109 7.60 -14.24 -7.59
C HIS A 109 8.83 -14.73 -6.81
N TRP A 110 8.80 -14.65 -5.47
CA TRP A 110 9.89 -14.98 -4.54
C TRP A 110 9.72 -16.30 -3.79
N TYR A 111 8.71 -17.12 -4.13
CA TYR A 111 8.40 -18.41 -3.48
C TYR A 111 9.60 -19.37 -3.39
N ARG A 112 10.64 -19.18 -4.21
CA ARG A 112 11.88 -19.97 -4.15
C ARG A 112 13.01 -19.39 -3.28
N LEU A 113 12.93 -18.14 -2.84
CA LEU A 113 14.08 -17.40 -2.27
C LEU A 113 13.80 -16.75 -0.90
N ALA A 114 12.54 -16.61 -0.49
CA ALA A 114 12.19 -15.89 0.73
C ALA A 114 12.54 -16.69 2.02
N ARG A 115 13.73 -16.47 2.59
CA ARG A 115 14.10 -16.93 3.94
C ARG A 115 13.97 -15.86 5.04
N SER A 116 13.59 -14.63 4.69
CA SER A 116 13.43 -13.57 5.69
C SER A 116 12.48 -12.47 5.22
N TYR A 117 11.46 -12.16 6.03
CA TYR A 117 10.50 -11.08 5.83
C TYR A 117 10.69 -10.06 6.94
N LYS A 118 11.05 -8.81 6.60
CA LYS A 118 11.11 -7.71 7.57
C LYS A 118 9.89 -6.81 7.36
N ARG A 119 8.95 -6.85 8.30
CA ARG A 119 7.79 -5.95 8.29
C ARG A 119 8.26 -4.52 8.56
N CYS A 120 8.04 -3.61 7.61
CA CYS A 120 8.17 -2.17 7.88
C CYS A 120 6.90 -1.72 8.60
N ASN A 121 6.95 -1.61 9.94
CA ASN A 121 5.86 -1.04 10.72
C ASN A 121 6.22 0.41 11.08
N THR A 122 5.40 1.37 10.64
CA THR A 122 5.50 2.78 11.05
C THR A 122 5.10 3.02 12.51
N ARG A 123 4.64 1.98 13.23
CA ARG A 123 4.53 1.98 14.70
C ARG A 123 5.76 1.27 15.25
N GLY A 124 6.62 2.00 15.96
CA GLY A 124 7.93 1.55 16.45
C GLY A 124 7.94 0.37 17.43
N SER A 125 7.52 -0.82 16.99
CA SER A 125 7.80 -2.08 17.67
C SER A 125 8.79 -2.91 16.84
N ARG A 126 10.04 -2.98 17.34
CA ARG A 126 11.06 -3.91 16.87
C ARG A 126 10.62 -5.34 17.19
N ASN A 127 9.90 -5.98 16.27
CA ASN A 127 9.73 -7.43 16.30
C ASN A 127 10.46 -8.02 15.09
N GLN A 128 11.73 -8.34 15.28
CA GLN A 128 12.40 -9.38 14.51
C GLN A 128 11.85 -10.72 15.02
N ALA A 129 10.93 -11.32 14.27
CA ALA A 129 10.65 -12.73 14.44
C ALA A 129 11.60 -13.49 13.52
N ASN A 130 12.65 -14.09 14.10
CA ASN A 130 13.36 -15.18 13.44
C ASN A 130 12.44 -16.40 13.53
N LEU A 131 12.00 -16.91 12.39
CA LEU A 131 11.38 -18.24 12.31
C LEU A 131 12.52 -19.19 11.96
N GLU A 132 12.95 -19.97 12.96
CA GLU A 132 13.75 -21.18 12.76
C GLU A 132 12.97 -22.23 11.96
#